data_AF-A0AAN7VRU8-F1
#
_entry.id   AF-A0AAN7VRU8-F1
#
_cell.length_a   1.000
_cell.length_b   1.000
_cell.length_c   1.000
_cell.angle_alpha   90.00
_cell.angle_beta   90.00
_cell.angle_gamma   90.00
#
_symmetry.space_group_name_H-M   'P 1'
#
loop_
_entity.id
_entity.type
_entity.pdbx_description
1 polymer ?
#
loop_
_entity_poly.entity_id
_entity_poly.type
_entity_poly.pdbx_seq_one_letter_code
_entity_poly.pdbx_strand_id
1 'polypeptide(L)'
;MSTFGGPGGRMIISKPSPPERGSFPLDHEAECQPIMKQYLRCLRAHRGINDDECRQLSKGYLQCRMDRNLMAVDSMRNLGYQEPEQLNVDSAKGMPEQQVKVDGK
;
A
#
# COMPACT_ATOMS: atom_id res chain seq x y z
N MET A 1 -32.53 42.40 -13.18
CA MET A 1 -31.15 42.78 -12.81
C MET A 1 -30.85 42.15 -11.46
N SER A 2 -30.18 41.00 -11.44
CA SER A 2 -29.70 40.40 -10.18
C SER A 2 -28.29 39.87 -10.43
N THR A 3 -27.36 40.54 -9.74
CA THR A 3 -25.92 40.43 -9.85
C THR A 3 -25.43 39.11 -9.22
N PHE A 4 -24.88 38.25 -10.07
CA PHE A 4 -24.14 37.04 -9.66
C PHE A 4 -22.64 37.38 -9.78
N GLY A 5 -22.06 37.97 -8.73
CA GLY A 5 -20.65 38.38 -8.78
C GLY A 5 -20.15 39.32 -7.69
N GLY A 6 -20.59 39.17 -6.44
CA GLY A 6 -20.00 39.90 -5.31
C GLY A 6 -18.68 39.25 -4.83
N PRO A 7 -17.58 40.00 -4.66
CA PRO A 7 -16.32 39.46 -4.16
C PRO A 7 -16.39 39.32 -2.63
N GLY A 8 -16.62 38.10 -2.16
CA GLY A 8 -16.71 37.83 -0.73
C GLY A 8 -16.92 36.37 -0.39
N GLY A 9 -16.48 35.46 -1.28
CA GLY A 9 -16.59 34.02 -1.11
C GLY A 9 -15.78 33.56 0.10
N ARG A 10 -16.40 33.59 1.28
CA ARG A 10 -15.95 32.83 2.45
C ARG A 10 -15.90 31.38 2.00
N MET A 11 -14.70 30.89 1.68
CA MET A 11 -14.46 29.47 1.56
C MET A 11 -14.74 28.89 2.93
N ILE A 12 -15.96 28.38 3.11
CA ILE A 12 -16.30 27.54 4.23
C ILE A 12 -15.26 26.42 4.24
N ILE A 13 -14.35 26.45 5.22
CA ILE A 13 -13.50 25.30 5.53
C ILE A 13 -14.43 24.27 6.16
N SER A 14 -15.27 23.64 5.35
CA SER A 14 -15.92 22.40 5.72
C SER A 14 -14.82 21.35 5.70
N LYS A 15 -14.59 20.69 6.84
CA LYS A 15 -13.89 19.42 6.82
C LYS A 15 -14.76 18.52 5.96
N PRO A 16 -14.30 18.05 4.79
CA PRO A 16 -15.12 17.20 3.95
C PRO A 16 -15.48 15.96 4.76
N SER A 17 -16.77 15.70 4.89
CA SER A 17 -17.24 14.40 5.35
C SER A 17 -16.89 13.37 4.28
N PRO A 18 -16.28 12.22 4.62
CA PRO A 18 -16.19 11.11 3.69
C PRO A 18 -17.60 10.80 3.13
N PRO A 19 -17.80 10.56 1.82
CA PRO A 19 -16.86 10.19 0.76
C PRO A 19 -16.44 11.33 -0.20
N GLU A 20 -16.70 12.60 0.12
CA GLU A 20 -16.49 13.72 -0.82
C GLU A 20 -15.04 13.95 -1.30
N ARG A 21 -14.04 13.34 -0.64
CA ARG A 21 -12.64 13.38 -1.09
C ARG A 21 -12.09 12.06 -1.62
N GLY A 22 -12.95 11.06 -1.82
CA GLY A 22 -12.55 9.74 -2.29
C GLY A 22 -11.70 9.01 -1.25
N SER A 23 -12.32 8.09 -0.51
CA SER A 23 -11.56 6.92 -0.05
C SER A 23 -11.10 6.24 -1.33
N PHE A 24 -9.82 6.37 -1.66
CA PHE A 24 -9.25 5.78 -2.86
C PHE A 24 -9.72 4.31 -2.92
N PRO A 25 -10.22 3.80 -4.06
CA PRO A 25 -10.75 2.43 -4.14
C PRO A 25 -9.77 1.32 -3.72
N LEU A 26 -8.51 1.64 -3.41
CA LEU A 26 -7.52 0.77 -2.75
C LEU A 26 -7.74 0.56 -1.24
N ASP A 27 -8.55 1.39 -0.57
CA ASP A 27 -8.82 1.33 0.88
C ASP A 27 -10.17 0.64 1.20
N HIS A 28 -10.61 -0.27 0.33
CA HIS A 28 -11.99 -0.74 0.30
C HIS A 28 -12.43 -1.47 1.60
N GLU A 29 -11.52 -2.16 2.31
CA GLU A 29 -11.88 -2.95 3.50
C GLU A 29 -10.86 -2.90 4.65
N ALA A 30 -9.86 -2.01 4.54
CA ALA A 30 -8.81 -1.87 5.55
C ALA A 30 -8.10 -3.20 5.92
N GLU A 31 -7.98 -4.14 4.98
CA GLU A 31 -7.50 -5.52 5.24
C GLU A 31 -6.09 -5.58 5.83
N CYS A 32 -5.19 -4.70 5.37
CA CYS A 32 -3.80 -4.61 5.84
C CYS A 32 -3.59 -3.57 6.96
N GLN A 33 -4.67 -2.95 7.45
CA GLN A 33 -4.64 -1.98 8.54
C GLN A 33 -4.05 -2.51 9.86
N PRO A 34 -4.21 -3.78 10.30
CA PRO A 34 -3.62 -4.22 11.56
C PRO A 34 -2.09 -4.15 11.54
N ILE A 35 -1.47 -4.56 10.42
CA ILE A 35 -0.01 -4.50 10.24
C ILE A 35 0.45 -3.04 10.16
N MET A 36 -0.28 -2.19 9.44
CA MET A 36 -0.02 -0.75 9.39
C MET A 36 -0.01 -0.11 10.79
N LYS A 37 -1.01 -0.45 11.62
CA LYS A 37 -1.10 0.07 13.00
C LYS A 37 0.09 -0.39 13.86
N GLN A 38 0.56 -1.62 13.67
CA GLN A 38 1.75 -2.13 14.36
C GLN A 38 3.01 -1.39 13.90
N TYR A 39 3.18 -1.21 12.59
CA TYR A 39 4.30 -0.44 12.02
C TYR A 39 4.33 1.00 12.56
N LEU A 40 3.20 1.71 12.54
CA LEU A 40 3.11 3.06 13.08
C LEU A 40 3.36 3.12 14.60
N ARG A 41 2.96 2.07 15.34
CA ARG A 41 3.27 1.95 16.76
C ARG A 41 4.77 1.77 16.98
N CYS A 42 5.41 0.94 16.16
CA CYS A 42 6.85 0.73 16.18
C CYS A 42 7.59 2.05 15.94
N LEU A 43 7.27 2.77 14.87
CA LEU A 43 7.88 4.08 14.61
C LEU A 43 7.72 5.05 15.79
N ARG A 44 6.55 5.11 16.42
CA ARG A 44 6.35 5.97 17.59
C ARG A 44 7.20 5.54 18.79
N ALA A 45 7.35 4.25 19.03
CA ALA A 45 8.19 3.72 20.10
C ALA A 45 9.67 4.06 19.87
N HIS A 46 10.13 3.99 18.62
CA HIS A 46 11.50 4.26 18.20
C HIS A 46 11.75 5.73 17.82
N ARG A 47 10.89 6.67 18.28
CA ARG A 47 11.03 8.13 18.04
C ARG A 47 11.11 8.52 16.55
N GLY A 48 10.43 7.77 15.70
CA GLY A 48 10.40 7.95 14.25
C GLY A 48 11.55 7.28 13.50
N ILE A 49 12.46 6.60 14.20
CA ILE A 49 13.54 5.83 13.59
C ILE A 49 12.96 4.51 13.08
N ASN A 50 13.32 4.15 11.85
CA ASN A 50 12.94 2.88 11.24
C ASN A 50 14.02 1.83 11.53
N ASP A 51 13.98 1.29 12.75
CA ASP A 51 14.85 0.19 13.17
C ASP A 51 14.44 -1.12 12.47
N ASP A 52 15.30 -2.15 12.52
CA ASP A 52 15.08 -3.42 11.81
C ASP A 52 13.73 -4.08 12.16
N GLU A 53 13.26 -3.95 13.40
CA GLU A 53 11.93 -4.43 13.82
C GLU A 53 10.80 -3.70 13.06
N CYS A 54 10.88 -2.37 12.95
CA CYS A 54 9.91 -1.58 12.21
C CYS A 54 10.00 -1.86 10.70
N ARG A 55 11.20 -2.14 10.19
CA ARG A 55 11.45 -2.52 8.80
C ARG A 55 10.82 -3.87 8.45
N GLN A 56 10.82 -4.84 9.37
CA GLN A 56 10.11 -6.11 9.18
C GLN A 56 8.58 -5.90 9.13
N LEU A 57 8.03 -5.04 9.98
CA LEU A 57 6.61 -4.69 9.95
C LEU A 57 6.22 -3.97 8.65
N SER A 58 7.07 -3.08 8.13
CA SER A 58 6.81 -2.41 6.85
C SER A 58 6.94 -3.38 5.66
N LYS A 59 7.87 -4.35 5.71
CA LYS A 59 7.98 -5.45 4.74
C LYS A 59 6.66 -6.22 4.66
N GLY A 60 6.14 -6.68 5.80
CA GLY A 60 4.88 -7.42 5.87
C GLY A 60 3.66 -6.61 5.44
N TYR A 61 3.64 -5.30 5.72
CA TYR A 61 2.57 -4.42 5.28
C TYR A 61 2.51 -4.31 3.75
N LEU A 62 3.65 -4.16 3.09
CA LEU A 62 3.71 -4.09 1.62
C LEU A 62 3.36 -5.42 0.97
N GLN A 63 3.81 -6.54 1.56
CA GLN A 63 3.47 -7.87 1.09
C GLN A 63 1.95 -8.12 1.16
N CYS A 64 1.31 -7.79 2.29
CA CYS A 64 -0.15 -7.87 2.41
C CYS A 64 -0.87 -7.09 1.31
N ARG A 65 -0.38 -5.90 0.94
CA ARG A 65 -0.98 -5.10 -0.12
C ARG A 65 -0.83 -5.72 -1.51
N MET A 66 0.29 -6.40 -1.79
CA MET A 66 0.48 -7.13 -3.04
C MET A 66 -0.42 -8.37 -3.11
N ASP A 67 -0.48 -9.15 -2.02
CA ASP A 67 -1.26 -10.39 -1.92
C ASP A 67 -2.77 -10.14 -2.07
N ARG A 68 -3.24 -8.96 -1.63
CA ARG A 68 -4.65 -8.55 -1.68
C ARG A 68 -4.99 -7.71 -2.92
N ASN A 69 -4.07 -7.63 -3.88
CA ASN A 69 -4.22 -6.81 -5.09
C ASN A 69 -4.52 -5.33 -4.80
N LEU A 70 -4.14 -4.83 -3.61
CA LEU A 70 -4.22 -3.42 -3.19
C LEU A 70 -2.98 -2.63 -3.64
N MET A 71 -2.08 -3.26 -4.39
CA MET A 71 -0.89 -2.69 -5.01
C MET A 71 -0.42 -3.61 -6.14
N ALA A 72 0.24 -3.07 -7.16
CA ALA A 72 0.92 -3.89 -8.15
C ALA A 72 1.99 -4.76 -7.47
N VAL A 73 2.12 -6.01 -7.91
CA VAL A 73 3.14 -6.92 -7.39
C VAL A 73 4.50 -6.46 -7.90
N ASP A 74 5.43 -6.22 -6.98
CA ASP A 74 6.81 -5.85 -7.27
C ASP A 74 7.76 -6.68 -6.39
N SER A 75 9.03 -6.76 -6.77
CA SER A 75 10.04 -7.45 -5.98
C SER A 75 10.40 -6.65 -4.73
N MET A 76 10.60 -7.34 -3.61
CA MET A 76 10.98 -6.70 -2.34
C MET A 76 12.30 -5.93 -2.45
N ARG A 77 13.18 -6.35 -3.36
CA ARG A 77 14.46 -5.68 -3.67
C ARG A 77 14.24 -4.28 -4.26
N ASN A 78 13.29 -4.12 -5.17
CA ASN A 78 12.93 -2.83 -5.77
C ASN A 78 12.31 -1.88 -4.74
N LEU A 79 11.62 -2.44 -3.74
CA LEU A 79 11.02 -1.71 -2.63
C LEU A 79 12.02 -1.37 -1.51
N GLY A 80 13.33 -1.61 -1.70
CA GLY A 80 14.37 -1.29 -0.72
C GLY A 80 14.59 -2.33 0.37
N TYR A 81 13.99 -3.52 0.24
CA TYR A 81 14.25 -4.67 1.12
C TYR A 81 15.24 -5.61 0.44
N GLN A 82 16.52 -5.28 0.59
CA GLN A 82 17.60 -6.21 0.29
C GLN A 82 17.82 -7.06 1.53
N GLU A 83 17.58 -8.36 1.42
CA GLU A 83 18.11 -9.30 2.40
C GLU A 83 19.63 -9.36 2.22
N PRO A 84 20.42 -9.37 3.31
CA PRO A 84 21.80 -9.80 3.19
C PRO A 84 21.75 -11.20 2.57
N GLU A 85 22.50 -11.39 1.49
CA GLU A 85 22.54 -12.61 0.69
C GLU A 85 22.81 -13.84 1.58
N GLN A 86 21.76 -14.42 2.15
CA GLN A 86 21.84 -15.70 2.82
C GLN A 86 21.78 -16.73 1.71
N LEU A 87 22.98 -17.21 1.36
CA LEU A 87 23.24 -18.37 0.54
C LEU A 87 22.16 -19.45 0.76
N ASN A 88 21.31 -19.63 -0.27
CA ASN A 88 20.46 -20.78 -0.57
C ASN A 88 19.83 -21.54 0.62
N VAL A 89 18.51 -21.41 0.82
CA VAL A 89 17.59 -22.57 0.69
C VAL A 89 16.13 -22.11 0.54
N ASP A 90 15.47 -22.61 -0.51
CA ASP A 90 14.05 -22.93 -0.59
C ASP A 90 12.98 -21.81 -0.48
N SER A 91 12.74 -21.10 -1.58
CA SER A 91 11.37 -20.70 -1.95
C SER A 91 11.21 -20.59 -3.47
N ALA A 92 11.47 -21.71 -4.13
CA ALA A 92 10.87 -22.05 -5.42
C ALA A 92 9.50 -22.69 -5.17
N LYS A 93 8.42 -21.89 -5.14
CA LYS A 93 7.02 -22.31 -5.38
C LYS A 93 6.10 -21.09 -5.26
N GLY A 94 5.28 -20.69 -6.23
CA GLY A 94 5.06 -21.03 -7.64
C GLY A 94 4.49 -19.77 -8.29
N MET A 95 4.74 -19.48 -9.56
CA MET A 95 3.91 -19.82 -10.72
C MET A 95 4.62 -19.21 -11.95
N PRO A 96 4.50 -19.80 -13.16
CA PRO A 96 3.25 -19.66 -13.89
C PRO A 96 2.76 -20.96 -14.54
N GLU A 97 1.48 -21.22 -14.34
CA GLU A 97 0.66 -22.03 -15.24
C GLU A 97 0.23 -21.12 -16.39
N GLN A 98 0.74 -21.33 -17.61
CA GLN A 98 -0.06 -21.08 -18.82
C GLN A 98 0.48 -21.88 -20.00
N GLN A 99 -0.13 -23.05 -20.20
CA GLN A 99 0.01 -23.83 -21.41
C GLN A 99 -0.99 -23.30 -22.44
N VAL A 100 -0.53 -22.45 -23.36
CA VAL A 100 -1.31 -22.13 -24.57
C VAL A 100 -0.90 -23.13 -25.65
N LYS A 101 -1.72 -24.18 -25.80
CA LYS A 101 -1.75 -25.01 -27.01
C LYS A 101 -2.34 -24.17 -28.13
N VAL A 102 -1.61 -23.99 -29.22
CA VAL A 102 -2.18 -23.56 -30.50
C VAL A 102 -1.93 -24.69 -31.49
N ASP A 103 -2.91 -25.58 -31.59
CA ASP A 103 -3.11 -26.44 -32.75
C ASP A 103 -3.31 -25.57 -33.99
N GLY A 104 -2.60 -25.85 -35.08
CA GLY A 104 -2.66 -24.94 -36.24
C GLY A 104 -1.94 -25.39 -37.50
N LYS A 105 -2.24 -26.61 -37.98
CA LYS A 105 -2.23 -27.05 -39.39
C LYS A 105 -0.89 -27.27 -40.10
#